data_AF-A0A7C1DW06-F1
#
_entry.id   AF-A0A7C1DW06-F1
#
_cell.length_a   1.000
_cell.length_b   1.000
_cell.length_c   1.000
_cell.angle_alpha   90.00
_cell.angle_beta   90.00
_cell.angle_gamma   90.00
#
_symmetry.space_group_name_H-M   'P 1'
#
loop_
_entity.id
_entity.type
_entity.pdbx_description
1 polymer ?
#
loop_
_entity_poly.entity_id
_entity_poly.type
_entity_poly.pdbx_seq_one_letter_code
_entity_poly.pdbx_strand_id
1 'polypeptide(L)'
;MEEAGAVYVCKKYRGSWHLEEKIIAPDPEDRDNFGRALAIQGNLLVVTARKESDEEGAAYVFIEKGGFGRISRSSPQATGHLETISGSLWRYRAT
;
A
#
# COMPACT_ATOMS: atom_id res chain seq x y z
N MET A 1 -2.38 -16.55 8.98
CA MET A 1 -2.58 -15.09 8.85
C MET A 1 -2.04 -14.36 10.08
N GLU A 2 -0.89 -14.79 10.61
CA GLU A 2 -0.24 -14.15 11.78
C GLU A 2 1.02 -13.37 11.36
N GLU A 3 1.57 -13.62 10.16
CA GLU A 3 2.87 -13.11 9.70
C GLU A 3 2.80 -12.19 8.45
N ALA A 4 1.62 -11.91 7.90
CA ALA A 4 1.47 -11.07 6.70
C ALA A 4 2.00 -9.63 6.88
N GLY A 5 1.83 -9.06 8.07
CA GLY A 5 2.24 -7.69 8.41
C GLY A 5 1.10 -6.67 8.35
N ALA A 6 1.34 -5.47 8.87
CA ALA A 6 0.37 -4.37 8.93
C ALA A 6 1.09 -3.02 9.12
N VAL A 7 0.46 -1.94 8.65
CA VAL A 7 0.87 -0.56 8.93
C VAL A 7 -0.18 0.09 9.82
N TYR A 8 0.25 0.88 10.80
CA TYR A 8 -0.63 1.56 11.75
C TYR A 8 -0.46 3.07 11.61
N VAL A 9 -1.56 3.77 11.38
CA VAL A 9 -1.61 5.24 11.28
C VAL A 9 -2.05 5.79 12.63
N CYS A 10 -1.15 6.49 13.30
CA CYS A 10 -1.39 7.08 14.61
C CYS A 10 -1.25 8.61 14.56
N LYS A 11 -2.18 9.31 15.18
CA LYS A 11 -2.19 10.78 15.26
C LYS A 11 -2.01 11.26 16.68
N LYS A 12 -1.22 12.31 16.85
CA LYS A 12 -0.97 12.92 18.15
C LYS A 12 -2.00 14.01 18.43
N TYR A 13 -2.79 13.84 19.48
CA TYR A 13 -3.77 14.82 19.96
C TYR A 13 -3.54 15.12 21.44
N ARG A 14 -3.40 16.41 21.77
CA ARG A 14 -3.15 16.92 23.15
C ARG A 14 -2.01 16.19 23.90
N GLY A 15 -0.98 15.77 23.18
CA GLY A 15 0.18 15.07 23.74
C GLY A 15 0.14 13.54 23.60
N SER A 16 -1.05 12.94 23.48
CA SER A 16 -1.24 11.49 23.39
C SER A 16 -1.36 11.00 21.94
N TRP A 17 -0.78 9.83 21.64
CA TRP A 17 -0.98 9.15 20.37
C TRP A 17 -2.28 8.35 20.40
N HIS A 18 -3.06 8.47 19.33
CA HIS A 18 -4.30 7.74 19.11
C HIS A 18 -4.16 6.97 17.79
N LEU A 19 -4.52 5.69 17.78
CA LEU A 19 -4.62 4.92 16.54
C LEU A 19 -5.84 5.43 15.75
N GLU A 20 -5.62 5.90 14.52
CA GLU A 20 -6.70 6.26 13.60
C GLU A 20 -7.03 5.09 12.66
N GLU A 21 -6.03 4.37 12.14
CA GLU A 21 -6.25 3.34 11.13
C GLU A 21 -5.22 2.20 11.20
N LYS A 22 -5.67 0.96 10.93
CA LYS A 22 -4.81 -0.20 10.67
C LYS A 22 -4.97 -0.59 9.20
N ILE A 23 -3.88 -0.50 8.45
CA ILE A 23 -3.80 -0.88 7.04
C ILE A 23 -3.16 -2.28 6.96
N ILE A 24 -3.77 -3.14 6.16
CA ILE A 24 -3.27 -4.49 5.81
C ILE A 24 -3.14 -4.61 4.30
N ALA A 25 -2.40 -5.60 3.81
CA ALA A 25 -2.45 -5.96 2.39
C ALA A 25 -3.89 -6.36 1.99
N PRO A 26 -4.34 -6.09 0.75
CA PRO A 26 -5.68 -6.45 0.31
C PRO A 26 -5.95 -7.95 0.31
N ASP A 27 -4.92 -8.72 -0.08
CA ASP A 27 -4.91 -10.18 -0.18
C ASP A 27 -3.71 -10.69 0.66
N PRO A 28 -3.81 -10.72 2.02
CA PRO A 28 -2.66 -10.91 2.91
C PRO A 28 -2.26 -12.38 3.08
N GLU A 29 -1.10 -12.78 2.57
CA GLU A 29 -0.52 -14.11 2.76
C GLU A 29 0.52 -14.12 3.89
N ASP A 30 0.69 -15.28 4.55
CA ASP A 30 1.65 -15.38 5.65
C ASP A 30 3.08 -15.22 5.12
N ARG A 31 3.79 -14.24 5.69
CA ARG A 31 5.18 -13.83 5.39
C ARG A 31 5.39 -12.88 4.22
N ASP A 32 4.35 -12.30 3.62
CA ASP A 32 4.47 -11.23 2.60
C ASP A 32 5.35 -10.05 3.04
N ASN A 33 5.53 -9.87 4.35
CA ASN A 33 6.26 -8.77 4.95
C ASN A 33 5.66 -7.40 4.55
N PHE A 34 4.33 -7.30 4.49
CA PHE A 34 3.64 -6.02 4.30
C PHE A 34 4.00 -5.04 5.42
N GLY A 35 4.36 -3.81 5.06
CA GLY A 35 4.87 -2.82 6.02
C GLY A 35 6.38 -2.89 6.25
N ARG A 36 7.14 -3.68 5.46
CA ARG A 36 8.60 -3.84 5.66
C ARG A 36 9.37 -2.53 5.52
N ALA A 37 8.94 -1.68 4.59
CA ALA A 37 9.37 -0.30 4.43
C ALA A 37 8.17 0.56 4.02
N LEU A 38 8.26 1.87 4.31
CA LEU A 38 7.26 2.85 3.95
C LEU A 38 7.89 4.19 3.60
N ALA A 39 7.19 4.99 2.79
CA ALA A 39 7.51 6.38 2.49
C ALA A 39 6.23 7.21 2.49
N ILE A 40 6.29 8.46 2.98
CA ILE A 40 5.14 9.37 3.02
C ILE A 40 5.53 10.70 2.40
N GLN A 41 4.70 11.22 1.49
CA GLN A 41 4.87 12.53 0.89
C GLN A 41 3.50 13.20 0.69
N GLY A 42 3.24 14.28 1.42
CA GLY A 42 1.93 14.92 1.42
C GLY A 42 0.85 13.95 1.89
N ASN A 43 -0.14 13.68 1.03
CA ASN A 43 -1.20 12.70 1.27
C ASN A 43 -0.93 11.32 0.64
N LEU A 44 0.27 11.08 0.10
CA LEU A 44 0.66 9.77 -0.44
C LEU A 44 1.43 8.97 0.62
N LEU A 45 1.01 7.73 0.83
CA LEU A 45 1.73 6.72 1.61
C LEU A 45 2.06 5.55 0.67
N VAL A 46 3.35 5.22 0.55
CA VAL A 46 3.82 4.02 -0.14
C VAL A 46 4.22 2.98 0.91
N VAL A 47 3.76 1.74 0.76
CA VAL A 47 4.08 0.61 1.64
C VAL A 47 4.58 -0.56 0.80
N THR A 48 5.68 -1.21 1.21
CA THR A 48 6.17 -2.42 0.52
C THR A 48 5.79 -3.71 1.25
N ALA A 49 5.55 -4.75 0.46
CA ALA A 49 5.48 -6.15 0.90
C ALA A 49 6.62 -6.91 0.19
N ARG A 50 7.74 -7.15 0.89
CA ARG A 50 8.96 -7.65 0.22
C ARG A 50 8.79 -9.05 -0.37
N LYS A 51 7.94 -9.88 0.22
CA LYS A 51 7.89 -11.33 -0.08
C LYS A 51 6.64 -11.78 -0.82
N GLU A 52 5.70 -10.86 -1.04
CA GLU A 52 4.48 -11.13 -1.79
C GLU A 52 4.79 -11.73 -3.17
N SER A 53 3.99 -12.70 -3.61
CA SER A 53 4.16 -13.42 -4.88
C SER A 53 5.56 -14.05 -5.01
N ASP A 54 5.86 -15.09 -4.22
CA ASP A 54 7.11 -15.87 -4.29
C ASP A 54 8.42 -15.05 -4.24
N GLU A 55 8.49 -14.06 -3.36
CA GLU A 55 9.60 -13.08 -3.22
C GLU A 55 9.81 -12.11 -4.40
N GLU A 56 8.90 -12.01 -5.37
CA GLU A 56 8.90 -10.91 -6.36
C GLU A 56 8.69 -9.55 -5.69
N GLY A 57 7.79 -9.50 -4.71
CA GLY A 57 7.52 -8.35 -3.87
C GLY A 57 6.62 -7.29 -4.52
N ALA A 58 5.91 -6.53 -3.68
CA ALA A 58 4.97 -5.52 -4.11
C ALA A 58 5.16 -4.17 -3.40
N ALA A 59 4.58 -3.13 -4.01
CA ALA A 59 4.49 -1.78 -3.47
C ALA A 59 3.06 -1.24 -3.66
N TYR A 60 2.46 -0.79 -2.56
CA TYR A 60 1.10 -0.28 -2.47
C TYR A 60 1.13 1.23 -2.28
N VAL A 61 0.34 1.97 -3.05
CA VAL A 61 0.20 3.42 -2.92
C VAL A 61 -1.19 3.75 -2.38
N PHE A 62 -1.23 4.31 -1.19
CA PHE A 62 -2.43 4.81 -0.52
C PHE A 62 -2.50 6.33 -0.63
N ILE A 63 -3.69 6.87 -0.85
CA ILE A 63 -3.94 8.31 -0.96
C ILE A 63 -4.89 8.73 0.16
N GLU A 64 -4.41 9.54 1.11
CA GLU A 64 -5.25 10.10 2.15
C GLU A 64 -6.25 11.11 1.54
N LYS A 65 -7.53 10.92 1.86
CA LYS A 65 -8.62 11.86 1.52
C LYS A 65 -9.52 12.09 2.74
N GLY A 66 -8.90 12.39 3.88
CA GLY A 66 -9.55 12.43 5.20
C GLY A 66 -9.54 11.06 5.91
N GLY A 67 -8.42 10.34 5.80
CA GLY A 67 -8.26 8.91 6.09
C GLY A 67 -7.79 8.13 4.84
N PHE A 68 -7.22 6.93 5.01
CA PHE A 68 -6.77 6.07 3.90
C PHE A 68 -7.86 5.09 3.43
N GLY A 69 -9.13 5.51 3.53
CA GLY A 69 -10.31 4.70 3.26
C GLY A 69 -10.57 4.38 1.77
N ARG A 70 -10.87 3.10 1.51
CA ARG A 70 -11.19 2.44 0.23
C ARG A 70 -10.04 2.25 -0.76
N ILE A 71 -9.64 0.98 -0.86
CA ILE A 71 -8.57 0.44 -1.69
C ILE A 71 -8.96 0.47 -3.18
N SER A 72 -8.02 0.91 -4.02
CA SER A 72 -7.96 0.55 -5.43
C SER A 72 -6.66 -0.23 -5.66
N ARG A 73 -6.76 -1.46 -6.19
CA ARG A 73 -5.61 -2.34 -6.43
C ARG A 73 -4.67 -1.72 -7.47
N SER A 74 -3.38 -1.67 -7.16
CA SER A 74 -2.30 -1.43 -8.13
C SER A 74 -1.28 -2.56 -8.00
N SER A 75 -1.18 -3.42 -9.01
CA SER A 75 -0.17 -4.50 -9.05
C SER A 75 1.10 -4.02 -9.77
N PRO A 76 2.30 -4.28 -9.22
CA PRO A 76 3.56 -3.78 -9.77
C PRO A 76 4.29 -4.71 -10.77
N GLN A 77 3.60 -5.60 -11.51
CA GLN A 77 4.19 -6.29 -12.67
C GLN A 77 3.48 -5.94 -13.97
N ALA A 78 4.22 -5.28 -14.89
CA ALA A 78 3.63 -4.70 -16.10
C ALA A 78 4.68 -4.14 -17.10
N THR A 79 4.85 -4.73 -18.31
CA THR A 79 5.63 -4.14 -19.45
C THR A 79 4.84 -4.07 -20.80
N GLY A 80 4.70 -2.90 -21.47
CA GLY A 80 3.83 -2.60 -22.65
C GLY A 80 2.34 -2.13 -22.44
N HIS A 81 1.92 -0.98 -23.01
CA HIS A 81 0.53 -0.44 -23.14
C HIS A 81 -0.19 0.17 -21.90
N LEU A 82 -0.78 1.35 -22.10
CA LEU A 82 -1.71 2.08 -21.23
C LEU A 82 -3.18 1.76 -21.61
N GLU A 83 -4.00 1.31 -20.66
CA GLU A 83 -5.45 1.15 -20.88
C GLU A 83 -6.26 1.77 -19.73
N THR A 84 -7.31 2.51 -20.10
CA THR A 84 -8.18 3.25 -19.17
C THR A 84 -9.29 2.34 -18.66
N ILE A 85 -9.21 1.91 -17.40
CA ILE A 85 -10.28 1.10 -16.77
C ILE A 85 -11.30 1.99 -16.04
N SER A 86 -10.89 3.16 -15.52
CA SER A 86 -11.78 4.29 -15.18
C SER A 86 -10.97 5.54 -14.80
N GLY A 87 -11.28 6.70 -15.40
CA GLY A 87 -11.08 8.06 -14.88
C GLY A 87 -9.66 8.60 -14.57
N SER A 88 -8.73 7.80 -14.02
CA SER A 88 -7.45 8.27 -13.48
C SER A 88 -6.39 7.16 -13.42
N LEU A 89 -6.33 6.29 -14.44
CA LEU A 89 -5.44 5.14 -14.48
C LEU A 89 -4.44 5.26 -15.64
N TRP A 90 -3.15 5.20 -15.33
CA TRP A 90 -2.05 5.08 -16.29
C TRP A 90 -1.07 4.01 -15.80
N ARG A 91 -0.53 3.21 -16.72
CA ARG A 91 0.27 2.00 -16.47
C ARG A 91 1.63 2.09 -17.17
N TYR A 92 2.67 2.59 -16.50
CA TYR A 92 4.03 2.58 -17.07
C TYR A 92 4.69 1.20 -16.94
N ARG A 93 5.74 1.03 -17.74
CA ARG A 93 6.23 -0.23 -18.26
C ARG A 93 7.72 -0.04 -18.64
N ALA A 94 8.66 -0.75 -18.01
CA ALA A 94 10.09 -0.75 -18.42
C ALA A 94 10.64 -2.19 -18.50
N THR A 95 11.50 -2.43 -19.50
CA THR A 95 12.19 -3.71 -19.76
C THR A 95 13.41 -3.89 -18.87
#